data_AF-A0AA39J125-F1
#
_entry.id   AF-A0AA39J125-F1
#
_cell.length_a   1.000
_cell.length_b   1.000
_cell.length_c   1.000
_cell.angle_alpha   90.00
_cell.angle_beta   90.00
_cell.angle_gamma   90.00
#
_symmetry.space_group_name_H-M   'P 1'
#
loop_
_entity.id
_entity.type
_entity.pdbx_description
1 polymer ?
#
loop_
_entity_poly.entity_id
_entity_poly.type
_entity_poly.pdbx_seq_one_letter_code
_entity_poly.pdbx_strand_id
1 'polypeptide(L)'
;MKRAKRYLDDRILALLMRRDANDVGQNGVLQVAFQAALSFECTDYLRIWDLHSAENMILRDLYAKVQESNTTAVVGRWRALTIAMSKYHSSPRAEQYLSRRLGHQLENAVRLGGWTVPIKPEALRNAFGERIAEIVKLAIKLDRAIKEGITSQDLDAHFVGPGEKYDSGTMSGAYSDPEKADEAVSCTCELGLMSLYDKGKKARLLLKAGVVVPSALA
;
A
#
# COMPACT_ATOMS: atom_id res chain seq x y z
N MET A 1 -3.29 12.55 -11.91
CA MET A 1 -3.25 11.36 -12.81
C MET A 1 -1.97 10.54 -12.71
N LYS A 2 -0.75 11.07 -12.91
CA LYS A 2 0.50 10.24 -12.92
C LYS A 2 0.70 9.32 -11.70
N ARG A 3 0.33 9.77 -10.49
CA ARG A 3 0.45 8.96 -9.26
C ARG A 3 -0.62 7.87 -9.14
N ALA A 4 -1.83 8.11 -9.66
CA ALA A 4 -2.93 7.13 -9.62
C ALA A 4 -2.63 5.90 -10.49
N LYS A 5 -1.95 6.10 -11.63
CA LYS A 5 -1.47 5.00 -12.48
C LYS A 5 -0.47 4.04 -11.81
N ARG A 6 0.02 4.36 -10.60
CA ARG A 6 0.86 3.45 -9.80
C ARG A 6 0.04 2.40 -9.05
N TYR A 7 -1.27 2.60 -8.90
CA TYR A 7 -2.13 1.72 -8.11
C TYR A 7 -3.51 1.44 -8.74
N LEU A 8 -3.90 2.15 -9.80
CA LEU A 8 -5.08 1.90 -10.62
C LEU A 8 -4.69 1.77 -12.09
N ASP A 9 -5.34 0.85 -12.80
CA ASP A 9 -5.27 0.75 -14.26
C ASP A 9 -6.13 1.80 -14.97
N ASP A 10 -5.98 1.87 -16.30
CA ASP A 10 -6.73 2.83 -17.11
C ASP A 10 -8.25 2.50 -17.15
N ARG A 11 -8.66 1.25 -16.89
CA ARG A 11 -10.08 0.86 -16.87
C ARG A 11 -10.80 1.40 -15.64
N ILE A 12 -10.23 1.23 -14.43
CA ILE A 12 -10.80 1.83 -13.21
C ILE A 12 -10.82 3.35 -13.34
N LEU A 13 -9.75 3.96 -13.88
CA LEU A 13 -9.72 5.40 -14.11
C LEU A 13 -10.86 5.86 -15.05
N ALA A 14 -11.10 5.13 -16.15
CA ALA A 14 -12.20 5.44 -17.07
C ALA A 14 -13.58 5.27 -16.42
N LEU A 15 -13.77 4.22 -15.60
CA LEU A 15 -15.01 3.96 -14.87
C LEU A 15 -15.29 5.04 -13.82
N LEU A 16 -14.26 5.47 -13.07
CA LEU A 16 -14.37 6.59 -12.12
C LEU A 16 -14.79 7.89 -12.83
N MET A 17 -14.27 8.14 -14.03
CA MET A 17 -14.59 9.35 -14.78
C MET A 17 -15.98 9.32 -15.44
N ARG A 18 -16.60 8.14 -15.57
CA ARG A 18 -17.92 7.99 -16.20
C ARG A 18 -19.00 8.47 -15.23
N ARG A 19 -19.68 9.56 -15.57
CA ARG A 19 -20.56 10.35 -14.68
C ARG A 19 -22.02 9.86 -14.65
N ASP A 20 -22.27 8.55 -14.51
CA ASP A 20 -23.64 8.07 -14.30
C ASP A 20 -23.95 7.98 -12.80
N ALA A 21 -24.41 9.09 -12.23
CA ALA A 21 -24.73 9.24 -10.80
C ALA A 21 -25.84 8.32 -10.27
N ASN A 22 -26.51 7.57 -11.16
CA ASN A 22 -27.56 6.61 -10.83
C ASN A 22 -27.09 5.15 -10.94
N ASP A 23 -25.83 4.91 -11.32
CA ASP A 23 -25.31 3.56 -11.45
C ASP A 23 -24.79 3.05 -10.10
N VAL A 24 -25.42 2.01 -9.57
CA VAL A 24 -25.00 1.30 -8.35
C VAL A 24 -23.55 0.80 -8.51
N GLY A 25 -23.10 0.53 -9.74
CA GLY A 25 -21.71 0.19 -10.06
C GLY A 25 -20.70 1.31 -9.75
N GLN A 26 -21.10 2.58 -9.80
CA GLN A 26 -20.21 3.71 -9.56
C GLN A 26 -19.72 3.78 -8.10
N ASN A 27 -20.57 3.38 -7.15
CA ASN A 27 -20.21 3.28 -5.74
C ASN A 27 -19.19 2.15 -5.48
N GLY A 28 -19.33 1.02 -6.18
CA GLY A 28 -18.37 -0.09 -6.11
C GLY A 28 -17.00 0.30 -6.65
N VAL A 29 -16.95 0.97 -7.80
CA VAL A 29 -15.68 1.46 -8.40
C VAL A 29 -14.99 2.48 -7.49
N LEU A 30 -15.73 3.38 -6.84
CA LEU A 30 -15.16 4.31 -5.86
C LEU A 30 -14.58 3.58 -4.65
N GLN A 31 -15.30 2.60 -4.12
CA GLN A 31 -14.81 1.81 -2.99
C GLN A 31 -13.52 1.08 -3.34
N VAL A 32 -13.46 0.45 -4.52
CA VAL A 32 -12.23 -0.18 -5.06
C VAL A 32 -11.10 0.84 -5.14
N ALA A 33 -11.38 2.03 -5.68
CA ALA A 33 -10.37 3.09 -5.80
C ALA A 33 -9.84 3.57 -4.45
N PHE A 34 -10.70 3.70 -3.43
CA PHE A 34 -10.30 4.03 -2.07
C PHE A 34 -9.43 2.95 -1.46
N GLN A 35 -9.84 1.68 -1.54
CA GLN A 35 -9.06 0.58 -1.00
C GLN A 35 -7.70 0.46 -1.68
N ALA A 36 -7.65 0.57 -3.00
CA ALA A 36 -6.40 0.54 -3.75
C ALA A 36 -5.46 1.69 -3.37
N ALA A 37 -6.01 2.89 -3.21
CA ALA A 37 -5.26 4.06 -2.79
C ALA A 37 -4.69 3.92 -1.37
N LEU A 38 -5.50 3.41 -0.43
CA LEU A 38 -5.09 3.19 0.96
C LEU A 38 -4.02 2.08 1.04
N SER A 39 -4.24 0.94 0.38
CA SER A 39 -3.29 -0.16 0.32
C SER A 39 -1.96 0.25 -0.32
N PHE A 40 -1.99 1.06 -1.37
CA PHE A 40 -0.78 1.61 -1.97
C PHE A 40 0.01 2.49 -0.99
N GLU A 41 -0.65 3.41 -0.27
CA GLU A 41 0.03 4.27 0.69
C GLU A 41 0.54 3.53 1.91
N CYS A 42 -0.21 2.54 2.41
CA CYS A 42 0.27 1.64 3.45
C CYS A 42 1.52 0.88 2.98
N THR A 43 1.52 0.33 1.76
CA THR A 43 2.70 -0.35 1.19
C THR A 43 3.90 0.58 1.09
N ASP A 44 3.72 1.79 0.54
CA ASP A 44 4.81 2.76 0.41
C ASP A 44 5.34 3.17 1.78
N TYR A 45 4.44 3.35 2.76
CA TYR A 45 4.82 3.63 4.15
C TYR A 45 5.60 2.48 4.77
N LEU A 46 5.21 1.22 4.57
CA LEU A 46 5.94 0.05 5.05
C LEU A 46 7.35 -0.03 4.43
N ARG A 47 7.61 0.59 3.28
CA ARG A 47 8.92 0.54 2.62
C ARG A 47 9.87 1.67 3.01
N ILE A 48 9.39 2.76 3.60
CA ILE A 48 10.27 3.86 4.03
C ILE A 48 10.97 3.56 5.36
N TRP A 49 12.18 4.09 5.48
CA TRP A 49 13.07 4.00 6.63
C TRP A 49 13.11 5.30 7.45
N ASP A 50 12.76 6.42 6.84
CA ASP A 50 12.58 7.71 7.51
C ASP A 50 11.40 8.46 6.89
N LEU A 51 10.83 9.41 7.63
CA LEU A 51 9.73 10.25 7.17
C LEU A 51 10.21 11.35 6.20
N HIS A 52 11.50 11.72 6.26
CA HIS A 52 12.16 12.61 5.33
C HIS A 52 12.78 11.85 4.18
N SER A 53 12.66 12.39 2.96
CA SER A 53 13.07 11.67 1.75
C SER A 53 14.57 11.47 1.63
N ALA A 54 15.40 12.43 2.06
CA ALA A 54 16.84 12.36 1.93
C ALA A 54 17.44 11.27 2.84
N GLU A 55 17.03 11.30 4.11
CA GLU A 55 17.38 10.34 5.14
C GLU A 55 16.88 8.94 4.77
N ASN A 56 15.66 8.83 4.25
CA ASN A 56 15.13 7.57 3.76
C ASN A 56 15.99 6.97 2.64
N MET A 57 16.44 7.77 1.67
CA MET A 57 17.33 7.28 0.60
C MET A 57 18.67 6.79 1.18
N ILE A 58 19.29 7.58 2.04
CA ILE A 58 20.57 7.23 2.68
C ILE A 58 20.45 5.93 3.49
N LEU A 59 19.40 5.78 4.29
CA LEU A 59 19.19 4.58 5.11
C LEU A 59 18.89 3.33 4.27
N ARG A 60 18.18 3.47 3.15
CA ARG A 60 17.95 2.36 2.21
C ARG A 60 19.25 1.88 1.57
N ASP A 61 20.10 2.81 1.12
CA ASP A 61 21.39 2.48 0.53
C ASP A 61 22.33 1.83 1.56
N LEU A 62 22.31 2.34 2.80
CA LEU A 62 23.07 1.76 3.90
C LEU A 62 22.57 0.36 4.24
N TYR A 63 21.26 0.14 4.24
CA TYR A 63 20.67 -1.18 4.49
C TYR A 63 21.14 -2.22 3.46
N ALA A 64 21.15 -1.87 2.17
CA ALA A 64 21.63 -2.77 1.13
C ALA A 64 23.08 -3.22 1.38
N LYS A 65 23.96 -2.28 1.75
CA LYS A 65 25.36 -2.58 2.10
C LYS A 65 25.48 -3.47 3.34
N VAL A 66 24.67 -3.21 4.37
CA VAL A 66 24.63 -4.02 5.59
C VAL A 66 24.16 -5.44 5.27
N GLN A 67 23.13 -5.59 4.43
CA GLN A 67 22.59 -6.88 3.99
C GLN A 67 23.60 -7.70 3.19
N GLU A 68 24.45 -7.05 2.40
CA GLU A 68 25.48 -7.71 1.59
C GLU A 68 26.66 -8.22 2.42
N SER A 69 27.05 -7.50 3.47
CA SER A 69 28.30 -7.72 4.20
C SER A 69 28.14 -8.43 5.54
N ASN A 70 26.91 -8.62 6.03
CA ASN A 70 26.66 -9.15 7.37
C ASN A 70 25.76 -10.38 7.39
N THR A 71 25.73 -11.06 8.54
CA THR A 71 24.82 -12.18 8.79
C THR A 71 23.40 -11.69 9.02
N THR A 72 22.40 -12.54 8.75
CA THR A 72 20.97 -12.21 8.93
C THR A 72 20.66 -11.67 10.33
N ALA A 73 21.29 -12.22 11.38
CA ALA A 73 21.09 -11.76 12.75
C ALA A 73 21.55 -10.31 12.98
N VAL A 74 22.68 -9.92 12.38
CA VAL A 74 23.18 -8.54 12.45
C VAL A 74 22.29 -7.61 11.64
N VAL A 75 21.91 -8.01 10.42
CA VAL A 75 21.02 -7.24 9.53
C VAL A 75 19.68 -6.96 10.20
N GLY A 76 19.04 -7.97 10.79
CA GLY A 76 17.75 -7.83 11.46
C GLY A 76 17.80 -6.91 12.68
N ARG A 77 18.83 -7.03 13.52
CA ARG A 77 19.03 -6.13 14.68
C ARG A 77 19.32 -4.70 14.24
N TRP A 78 20.14 -4.53 13.21
CA TRP A 78 20.44 -3.22 12.64
C TRP A 78 19.16 -2.56 12.11
N ARG A 79 18.34 -3.29 11.35
CA ARG A 79 17.04 -2.79 10.87
C ARG A 79 16.16 -2.33 12.02
N ALA A 80 15.99 -3.18 13.03
CA ALA A 80 15.12 -2.90 14.16
C ALA A 80 15.55 -1.62 14.90
N LEU A 81 16.84 -1.48 15.20
CA LEU A 81 17.38 -0.31 15.87
C LEU A 81 17.28 0.95 15.01
N THR A 82 17.65 0.86 13.72
CA THR A 82 17.58 2.01 12.81
C THR A 82 16.15 2.52 12.70
N ILE A 83 15.17 1.64 12.43
CA ILE A 83 13.76 2.04 12.29
C ILE A 83 13.18 2.67 13.57
N ALA A 84 13.53 2.11 14.73
CA ALA A 84 13.13 2.67 16.02
C ALA A 84 13.70 4.09 16.24
N MET A 85 14.92 4.36 15.78
CA MET A 85 15.61 5.63 15.96
C MET A 85 15.39 6.64 14.82
N SER A 86 14.91 6.19 13.66
CA SER A 86 14.61 7.04 12.51
C SER A 86 13.10 7.26 12.39
N LYS A 87 12.37 6.34 11.77
CA LYS A 87 10.94 6.48 11.48
C LYS A 87 10.08 6.63 12.74
N TYR A 88 10.43 5.94 13.82
CA TYR A 88 9.64 5.87 15.05
C TYR A 88 10.24 6.59 16.27
N HIS A 89 11.28 7.41 16.10
CA HIS A 89 11.80 8.23 17.21
C HIS A 89 10.71 9.13 17.82
N SER A 90 9.70 9.48 17.01
CA SER A 90 8.49 10.18 17.42
C SER A 90 7.26 9.48 16.85
N SER A 91 6.59 8.64 17.67
CA SER A 91 5.35 7.96 17.27
C SER A 91 4.26 8.92 16.75
N PRO A 92 3.97 10.06 17.43
CA PRO A 92 2.96 10.99 16.96
C PRO A 92 3.26 11.57 15.57
N ARG A 93 4.55 11.77 15.26
CA ARG A 93 4.98 12.26 13.95
C ARG A 93 4.74 11.22 12.85
N ALA A 94 5.03 9.95 13.14
CA ALA A 94 4.81 8.84 12.22
C ALA A 94 3.32 8.63 11.91
N GLU A 95 2.46 8.73 12.94
CA GLU A 95 1.00 8.68 12.81
C GLU A 95 0.46 9.84 11.97
N GLN A 96 0.88 11.08 12.29
CA GLN A 96 0.45 12.26 11.55
C GLN A 96 0.91 12.21 10.09
N TYR A 97 2.12 11.73 9.83
CA TYR A 97 2.64 11.57 8.48
C TYR A 97 1.77 10.63 7.64
N LEU A 98 1.46 9.43 8.16
CA LEU A 98 0.65 8.47 7.43
C LEU A 98 -0.81 8.96 7.28
N SER A 99 -1.40 9.52 8.33
CA SER A 99 -2.76 10.06 8.29
C SER A 99 -2.92 11.12 7.19
N ARG A 100 -1.97 12.06 7.07
CA ARG A 100 -1.97 13.08 6.00
C ARG A 100 -1.87 12.46 4.61
N ARG A 101 -1.04 11.43 4.43
CA ARG A 101 -0.87 10.75 3.14
C ARG A 101 -2.12 9.99 2.72
N LEU A 102 -2.75 9.26 3.64
CA LEU A 102 -4.00 8.56 3.39
C LEU A 102 -5.13 9.54 3.02
N GLY A 103 -5.30 10.61 3.80
CA GLY A 103 -6.30 11.65 3.51
C GLY A 103 -6.11 12.27 2.13
N HIS A 104 -4.88 12.65 1.79
CA HIS A 104 -4.56 13.19 0.46
C HIS A 104 -4.88 12.21 -0.68
N GLN A 105 -4.70 10.90 -0.50
CA GLN A 105 -5.09 9.95 -1.54
C GLN A 105 -6.59 9.77 -1.69
N LEU A 106 -7.34 9.76 -0.59
CA LEU A 106 -8.80 9.73 -0.67
C LEU A 106 -9.32 10.96 -1.40
N GLU A 107 -8.79 12.15 -1.10
CA GLU A 107 -9.13 13.37 -1.85
C GLU A 107 -8.81 13.23 -3.35
N ASN A 108 -7.67 12.65 -3.70
CA ASN A 108 -7.33 12.40 -5.11
C ASN A 108 -8.30 11.43 -5.78
N ALA A 109 -8.67 10.34 -5.11
CA ALA A 109 -9.62 9.36 -5.65
C ALA A 109 -11.01 10.00 -5.87
N VAL A 110 -11.49 10.83 -4.93
CA VAL A 110 -12.75 11.57 -5.10
C VAL A 110 -12.67 12.56 -6.27
N ARG A 111 -11.56 13.30 -6.39
CA ARG A 111 -11.35 14.24 -7.52
C ARG A 111 -11.31 13.51 -8.86
N LEU A 112 -10.72 12.32 -8.92
CA LEU A 112 -10.68 11.48 -10.13
C LEU A 112 -12.08 11.00 -10.54
N GLY A 113 -12.96 10.76 -9.57
CA GLY A 113 -14.37 10.44 -9.78
C GLY A 113 -15.23 11.60 -10.31
N GLY A 114 -14.63 12.77 -10.58
CA GLY A 114 -15.36 13.94 -11.07
C GLY A 114 -16.29 14.58 -10.03
N TRP A 115 -16.26 14.12 -8.78
CA TRP A 115 -16.92 14.81 -7.67
C TRP A 115 -16.15 16.09 -7.37
N THR A 116 -16.57 17.18 -8.00
CA THR A 116 -16.21 18.56 -7.63
C THR A 116 -16.94 18.93 -6.35
N VAL A 117 -16.77 18.16 -5.30
CA VAL A 117 -17.13 18.64 -3.98
C VAL A 117 -16.00 19.62 -3.62
N PRO A 118 -16.28 20.87 -3.23
CA PRO A 118 -15.35 21.60 -2.39
C PRO A 118 -15.33 20.83 -1.07
N ILE A 119 -14.61 19.69 -1.05
CA ILE A 119 -14.47 18.88 0.14
C ILE A 119 -13.67 19.76 1.05
N LYS A 120 -14.36 20.48 1.95
CA LYS A 120 -13.70 21.05 3.10
C LYS A 120 -12.94 19.88 3.72
N PRO A 121 -11.63 19.97 3.94
CA PRO A 121 -10.86 18.88 4.54
C PRO A 121 -11.53 18.33 5.82
N GLU A 122 -12.27 19.20 6.52
CA GLU A 122 -13.15 18.91 7.64
C GLU A 122 -14.24 17.85 7.32
N ALA A 123 -14.91 17.92 6.17
CA ALA A 123 -15.96 16.99 5.78
C ALA A 123 -15.39 15.58 5.52
N LEU A 124 -14.25 15.48 4.83
CA LEU A 124 -13.56 14.19 4.63
C LEU A 124 -13.08 13.62 5.97
N ARG A 125 -12.51 14.49 6.83
CA ARG A 125 -12.03 14.11 8.16
C ARG A 125 -13.18 13.65 9.05
N ASN A 126 -14.35 14.28 8.97
CA ASN A 126 -15.51 13.85 9.74
C ASN A 126 -16.09 12.54 9.21
N ALA A 127 -16.08 12.32 7.89
CA ALA A 127 -16.62 11.10 7.29
C ALA A 127 -15.70 9.88 7.47
N PHE A 128 -14.37 10.07 7.40
CA PHE A 128 -13.41 8.96 7.34
C PHE A 128 -12.32 9.03 8.42
N GLY A 129 -12.27 10.07 9.25
CA GLY A 129 -11.16 10.31 10.17
C GLY A 129 -10.91 9.18 11.16
N GLU A 130 -11.96 8.61 11.75
CA GLU A 130 -11.85 7.47 12.66
C GLU A 130 -11.30 6.23 11.95
N ARG A 131 -11.85 5.90 10.77
CA ARG A 131 -11.39 4.77 9.95
C ARG A 131 -9.95 4.95 9.48
N ILE A 132 -9.56 6.17 9.10
CA ILE A 132 -8.17 6.49 8.75
C ILE A 132 -7.27 6.30 9.97
N ALA A 133 -7.68 6.77 11.15
CA ALA A 133 -6.91 6.60 12.38
C ALA A 133 -6.71 5.11 12.73
N GLU A 134 -7.72 4.28 12.53
CA GLU A 134 -7.62 2.82 12.67
C GLU A 134 -6.62 2.21 11.68
N ILE A 135 -6.69 2.58 10.40
CA ILE A 135 -5.74 2.11 9.37
C ILE A 135 -4.32 2.55 9.73
N VAL A 136 -4.11 3.79 10.18
CA VAL A 136 -2.81 4.29 10.61
C VAL A 136 -2.25 3.43 11.75
N LYS A 137 -3.07 3.15 12.77
CA LYS A 137 -2.69 2.33 13.91
C LYS A 137 -2.31 0.91 13.48
N LEU A 138 -3.09 0.30 12.60
CA LEU A 138 -2.83 -1.04 12.08
C LEU A 138 -1.56 -1.09 11.22
N ALA A 139 -1.36 -0.11 10.34
CA ALA A 139 -0.19 -0.03 9.47
C ALA A 139 1.11 0.18 10.27
N ILE A 140 1.09 1.04 11.30
CA ILE A 140 2.24 1.22 12.20
C ILE A 140 2.51 -0.06 12.99
N LYS A 141 1.47 -0.68 13.55
CA LYS A 141 1.63 -1.95 14.27
C LYS A 141 2.24 -3.03 13.39
N LEU A 142 1.78 -3.13 12.13
CA LEU A 142 2.33 -4.06 11.15
C LEU A 142 3.79 -3.74 10.84
N ASP A 143 4.13 -2.49 10.53
CA ASP A 143 5.50 -2.07 10.21
C ASP A 143 6.49 -2.41 11.34
N ARG A 144 6.12 -2.08 12.58
CA ARG A 144 6.95 -2.37 13.75
C ARG A 144 7.07 -3.88 13.98
N ALA A 145 6.01 -4.64 13.78
CA ALA A 145 6.07 -6.09 13.87
C ALA A 145 7.06 -6.70 12.85
N ILE A 146 6.99 -6.26 11.58
CA ILE A 146 7.81 -6.83 10.51
C ILE A 146 9.25 -6.29 10.48
N LYS A 147 9.49 -5.06 10.96
CA LYS A 147 10.83 -4.43 10.94
C LYS A 147 11.58 -4.53 12.27
N GLU A 148 10.90 -4.37 13.40
CA GLU A 148 11.51 -4.41 14.73
C GLU A 148 11.33 -5.78 15.39
N GLY A 149 10.11 -6.33 15.35
CA GLY A 149 9.76 -7.55 16.09
C GLY A 149 10.37 -8.83 15.50
N ILE A 150 10.46 -8.91 14.18
CA ILE A 150 11.03 -10.07 13.48
C ILE A 150 12.42 -9.70 12.97
N THR A 151 13.45 -10.32 13.56
CA THR A 151 14.87 -10.08 13.20
C THR A 151 15.51 -11.27 12.49
N SER A 152 14.83 -12.41 12.42
CA SER A 152 15.32 -13.64 11.81
C SER A 152 15.23 -13.66 10.28
N GLN A 153 14.42 -12.78 9.70
CA GLN A 153 14.21 -12.67 8.26
C GLN A 153 13.74 -11.25 7.91
N ASP A 154 13.80 -10.94 6.63
CA ASP A 154 13.25 -9.70 6.08
C ASP A 154 11.83 -9.99 5.61
N LEU A 155 10.92 -9.08 5.90
CA LEU A 155 9.53 -9.17 5.50
C LEU A 155 9.17 -7.87 4.75
N ASP A 156 8.35 -8.00 3.71
CA ASP A 156 7.83 -6.86 2.96
C ASP A 156 6.36 -7.08 2.60
N ALA A 157 5.64 -5.97 2.41
CA ALA A 157 4.28 -6.00 1.90
C ALA A 157 4.28 -6.49 0.44
N HIS A 158 3.46 -7.50 0.17
CA HIS A 158 3.20 -7.95 -1.17
C HIS A 158 2.07 -7.12 -1.77
N PHE A 159 2.43 -6.29 -2.74
CA PHE A 159 1.54 -5.41 -3.48
C PHE A 159 1.79 -5.64 -4.95
N VAL A 160 0.72 -5.86 -5.70
CA VAL A 160 0.74 -6.12 -7.14
C VAL A 160 0.34 -4.86 -7.88
N GLY A 161 1.19 -4.41 -8.79
CA GLY A 161 0.95 -3.24 -9.61
C GLY A 161 -0.15 -3.46 -10.65
N PRO A 162 -0.84 -2.38 -11.06
CA PRO A 162 -1.75 -2.46 -12.20
C PRO A 162 -1.00 -2.88 -13.46
N GLY A 163 -1.62 -3.76 -14.25
CA GLY A 163 -1.06 -4.31 -15.49
C GLY A 163 -0.20 -5.57 -15.30
N GLU A 164 0.14 -5.96 -14.07
CA GLU A 164 0.79 -7.24 -13.82
C GLU A 164 -0.19 -8.40 -14.10
N LYS A 165 0.34 -9.54 -14.57
CA LYS A 165 -0.49 -10.71 -14.84
C LYS A 165 -0.95 -11.34 -13.54
N TYR A 166 -2.22 -11.71 -13.48
CA TYR A 166 -2.74 -12.47 -12.36
C TYR A 166 -2.01 -13.80 -12.21
N ASP A 167 -1.59 -14.11 -10.98
CA ASP A 167 -1.02 -15.40 -10.63
C ASP A 167 -1.73 -15.95 -9.39
N SER A 168 -2.50 -17.02 -9.57
CA SER A 168 -3.24 -17.69 -8.50
C SER A 168 -2.34 -18.21 -7.37
N GLY A 169 -1.04 -18.39 -7.61
CA GLY A 169 -0.06 -18.77 -6.60
C GLY A 169 0.23 -17.64 -5.61
N THR A 170 0.21 -16.39 -6.07
CA THR A 170 0.61 -15.20 -5.29
C THR A 170 -0.53 -14.22 -4.99
N MET A 171 -1.65 -14.36 -5.68
CA MET A 171 -2.79 -13.42 -5.65
C MET A 171 -4.11 -14.14 -5.39
N SER A 172 -5.09 -13.41 -4.87
CA SER A 172 -6.49 -13.83 -4.73
C SER A 172 -7.43 -12.76 -5.26
N GLY A 173 -8.60 -13.15 -5.79
CA GLY A 173 -9.62 -12.18 -6.18
C GLY A 173 -10.23 -11.51 -4.95
N ALA A 174 -10.07 -10.19 -4.81
CA ALA A 174 -10.61 -9.46 -3.66
C ALA A 174 -12.16 -9.42 -3.64
N TYR A 175 -12.76 -9.47 -4.83
CA TYR A 175 -14.23 -9.46 -5.00
C TYR A 175 -14.73 -10.67 -5.79
N SER A 176 -13.96 -11.10 -6.79
CA SER A 176 -14.20 -12.34 -7.53
C SER A 176 -12.88 -12.84 -8.12
N ASP A 177 -12.79 -14.15 -8.32
CA ASP A 177 -11.67 -14.75 -9.03
C ASP A 177 -11.70 -14.36 -10.52
N PRO A 178 -10.54 -14.32 -11.19
CA PRO A 178 -10.48 -14.00 -12.61
C PRO A 178 -11.12 -15.08 -13.47
N GLU A 179 -11.78 -14.64 -14.55
CA GLU A 179 -12.33 -15.56 -15.54
C GLU A 179 -11.23 -16.15 -16.44
N LYS A 180 -10.09 -15.47 -16.53
CA LYS A 180 -8.94 -15.87 -17.37
C LYS A 180 -7.66 -15.90 -16.55
N ALA A 181 -6.88 -16.97 -16.70
CA ALA A 181 -5.64 -17.17 -15.95
C ALA A 181 -4.56 -16.10 -16.20
N ASP A 182 -4.57 -15.43 -17.37
CA ASP A 182 -3.62 -14.39 -17.77
C ASP A 182 -4.19 -12.97 -17.67
N GLU A 183 -5.29 -12.79 -16.94
CA GLU A 183 -5.92 -11.47 -16.83
C GLU A 183 -5.00 -10.47 -16.13
N ALA A 184 -4.94 -9.24 -16.65
CA ALA A 184 -4.14 -8.19 -16.05
C ALA A 184 -4.83 -7.64 -14.79
N VAL A 185 -4.07 -7.47 -13.71
CA VAL A 185 -4.55 -6.88 -12.47
C VAL A 185 -4.88 -5.40 -12.69
N SER A 186 -6.06 -4.98 -12.25
CA SER A 186 -6.48 -3.58 -12.27
C SER A 186 -5.96 -2.81 -11.06
N CYS A 187 -5.97 -3.42 -9.87
CA CYS A 187 -5.39 -2.86 -8.65
C CYS A 187 -5.24 -3.90 -7.53
N THR A 188 -4.43 -3.59 -6.52
CA THR A 188 -4.39 -4.34 -5.24
C THR A 188 -5.28 -3.64 -4.20
N CYS A 189 -6.27 -4.34 -3.66
CA CYS A 189 -7.15 -3.83 -2.60
C CYS A 189 -6.81 -4.38 -1.22
N GLU A 190 -6.23 -5.58 -1.13
CA GLU A 190 -5.82 -6.20 0.13
C GLU A 190 -4.32 -6.49 0.14
N LEU A 191 -3.65 -6.09 1.21
CA LEU A 191 -2.20 -6.24 1.33
C LEU A 191 -1.82 -7.71 1.58
N GLY A 192 -0.95 -8.24 0.73
CA GLY A 192 -0.25 -9.48 1.00
C GLY A 192 1.01 -9.26 1.83
N LEU A 193 1.69 -10.36 2.15
CA LEU A 193 2.93 -10.37 2.89
C LEU A 193 3.89 -11.39 2.28
N MET A 194 5.16 -11.03 2.18
CA MET A 194 6.22 -11.94 1.74
C MET A 194 7.42 -11.85 2.65
N SER A 195 8.16 -12.96 2.72
CA SER A 195 9.48 -13.03 3.32
C SER A 195 10.53 -12.94 2.22
N LEU A 196 11.51 -12.07 2.44
CA LEU A 196 12.67 -11.91 1.59
C LEU A 196 13.84 -12.68 2.18
N TYR A 197 14.52 -13.46 1.35
CA TYR A 197 15.70 -14.24 1.71
C TYR A 197 16.75 -14.15 0.60
N ASP A 198 17.92 -14.75 0.83
CA ASP A 198 19.06 -14.65 -0.08
C ASP A 198 19.41 -13.17 -0.37
N LYS A 199 19.54 -12.38 0.70
CA LYS A 199 19.84 -10.93 0.66
C LYS A 199 18.83 -10.14 -0.22
N GLY A 200 17.55 -10.47 -0.10
CA GLY A 200 16.48 -9.79 -0.83
C GLY A 200 16.29 -10.25 -2.28
N LYS A 201 17.08 -11.22 -2.77
CA LYS A 201 16.99 -11.69 -4.17
C LYS A 201 15.86 -12.68 -4.40
N LYS A 202 15.37 -13.32 -3.35
CA LYS A 202 14.28 -14.29 -3.42
C LYS A 202 13.18 -13.92 -2.45
N ALA A 203 11.95 -14.20 -2.85
CA ALA A 203 10.77 -13.99 -2.04
C ALA A 203 10.02 -15.31 -1.82
N ARG A 204 9.46 -15.47 -0.62
CA ARG A 204 8.50 -16.52 -0.28
C ARG A 204 7.22 -15.84 0.16
N LEU A 205 6.13 -16.14 -0.52
CA LEU A 205 4.82 -15.64 -0.14
C LEU A 205 4.40 -16.18 1.24
N LEU A 206 3.87 -15.30 2.09
CA LEU A 206 3.28 -15.65 3.39
C LEU A 206 1.78 -15.41 3.39
N LEU A 207 1.32 -14.38 2.69
CA LEU A 207 -0.08 -14.03 2.50
C LEU A 207 -0.26 -13.47 1.09
N LYS A 208 -1.27 -13.98 0.37
CA LYS A 208 -1.63 -13.51 -0.97
C LYS A 208 -2.11 -12.07 -0.93
N ALA A 209 -1.82 -11.33 -2.00
CA ALA A 209 -2.43 -10.01 -2.20
C ALA A 209 -3.83 -10.18 -2.80
N GLY A 210 -4.81 -9.46 -2.24
CA GLY A 210 -6.15 -9.40 -2.80
C GLY A 210 -6.19 -8.37 -3.92
N VAL A 211 -6.41 -8.84 -5.15
CA VAL A 211 -6.39 -8.01 -6.36
C VAL A 211 -7.76 -7.94 -7.00
N VAL A 212 -7.99 -6.84 -7.70
CA VAL A 212 -9.16 -6.68 -8.57
C VAL A 212 -8.70 -6.86 -10.00
N VAL A 213 -9.43 -7.67 -10.74
CA VAL A 213 -9.25 -7.88 -12.18
C VAL A 213 -10.42 -7.27 -12.94
N PRO A 214 -10.24 -6.91 -14.22
CA PRO A 214 -11.27 -6.31 -15.05
C PRO A 214 -12.60 -7.09 -15.10
N SER A 215 -12.58 -8.43 -15.04
CA SER A 215 -13.79 -9.27 -15.00
C SER A 215 -14.62 -9.06 -13.73
N ALA A 216 -13.98 -8.68 -12.61
CA ALA A 216 -14.65 -8.38 -11.34
C ALA A 216 -15.39 -7.02 -11.36
N LEU A 217 -15.15 -6.21 -12.39
CA LEU A 217 -15.74 -4.88 -12.59
C LEU A 217 -16.77 -4.86 -13.73
N ALA A 218 -17.18 -6.03 -14.24
CA ALA A 218 -18.13 -6.21 -15.32
C ALA A 218 -19.57 -6.33 -14.82
#